data_AF-A0A851GKV4-F1
#
_entry.id   AF-A0A851GKV4-F1
#
_cell.length_a   1.000
_cell.length_b   1.000
_cell.length_c   1.000
_cell.angle_alpha   90.00
_cell.angle_beta   90.00
_cell.angle_gamma   90.00
#
_symmetry.space_group_name_H-M   'P 1'
#
loop_
_entity.id
_entity.type
_entity.pdbx_description
1 polymer ?
#
loop_
_entity_poly.entity_id
_entity_poly.type
_entity_poly.pdbx_seq_one_letter_code
_entity_poly.pdbx_strand_id
1 'polypeptide(L)'
;MATLPEKKHEREELQRIRMRNAMAVRPPVQHLQKMAVNRLVLGVGYVLGVLAAGLMIRAVDSLGLVDETLYYAGVACVSVNILLALWIFWKKPRSRHHAVILAIISLLVLVFGSVYYVEQFEQAPHDDAQGPLRY
;
A
#
# COMPACT_ATOMS: atom_id res chain seq x y z
N MET A 1 -8.91 -47.22 -10.37
CA MET A 1 -9.26 -47.65 -11.73
C MET A 1 -10.50 -46.87 -12.15
N ALA A 2 -10.46 -46.09 -13.23
CA ALA A 2 -11.62 -45.33 -13.69
C ALA A 2 -12.55 -46.27 -14.48
N THR A 3 -13.75 -46.50 -13.97
CA THR A 3 -14.79 -47.28 -14.66
C THR A 3 -15.29 -46.49 -15.86
N LEU A 4 -15.07 -47.01 -17.06
CA LEU A 4 -15.58 -46.41 -18.29
C LEU A 4 -17.11 -46.57 -18.34
N PRO A 5 -17.87 -45.52 -18.70
CA PRO A 5 -19.32 -45.59 -18.75
C PRO A 5 -19.78 -46.56 -19.85
N GLU A 6 -20.71 -47.44 -19.48
CA GLU A 6 -21.25 -48.51 -20.33
C GLU A 6 -22.13 -47.99 -21.50
N LYS A 7 -22.57 -46.72 -21.41
CA LYS A 7 -23.38 -46.04 -22.44
C LYS A 7 -22.78 -44.70 -22.84
N LYS A 8 -22.78 -44.45 -24.16
CA LYS A 8 -22.41 -43.15 -24.74
C LYS A 8 -23.42 -42.10 -24.28
N HIS A 9 -22.94 -41.09 -23.56
CA HIS A 9 -23.77 -39.98 -23.11
C HIS A 9 -24.19 -39.13 -24.31
N GLU A 10 -25.42 -38.63 -24.25
CA GLU A 10 -25.94 -37.73 -25.26
C GLU A 10 -25.22 -36.37 -25.18
N ARG A 11 -25.15 -35.61 -26.29
CA ARG A 11 -24.40 -34.33 -26.31
C ARG A 11 -24.91 -33.35 -25.26
N GLU A 12 -26.22 -33.34 -25.03
CA GLU A 12 -26.86 -32.48 -24.04
C GLU A 12 -26.51 -32.91 -22.60
N GLU A 13 -26.44 -34.21 -22.35
CA GLU A 13 -26.05 -34.77 -21.06
C GLU A 13 -24.59 -34.46 -20.73
N LEU A 14 -23.69 -34.58 -21.72
CA LEU A 14 -22.29 -34.15 -21.62
C LEU A 14 -22.17 -32.65 -21.30
N GLN A 15 -23.00 -31.81 -21.91
CA GLN A 15 -23.01 -30.37 -21.63
C GLN A 15 -23.48 -30.08 -20.20
N ARG A 16 -24.50 -30.79 -19.70
CA ARG A 16 -24.95 -30.69 -18.30
C ARG A 16 -23.87 -31.14 -17.32
N ILE A 17 -23.15 -32.23 -17.61
CA ILE A 17 -22.05 -32.71 -16.76
C ILE A 17 -20.89 -31.71 -16.76
N ARG A 18 -20.52 -31.15 -17.93
CA ARG A 18 -19.49 -30.10 -18.01
C ARG A 18 -19.90 -28.85 -17.25
N MET A 19 -21.16 -28.45 -17.33
CA MET A 19 -21.68 -27.31 -16.58
C MET A 19 -21.67 -27.57 -15.07
N ARG A 20 -22.10 -28.77 -14.63
CA ARG A 20 -22.06 -29.17 -13.22
C ARG A 20 -20.63 -29.22 -12.68
N ASN A 21 -19.69 -29.78 -13.44
CA ASN A 21 -18.28 -29.83 -13.06
C ASN A 21 -17.65 -28.43 -13.06
N ALA A 22 -17.99 -27.57 -14.04
CA ALA A 22 -17.52 -26.17 -14.06
C ALA A 22 -18.04 -25.37 -12.85
N MET A 23 -19.25 -25.66 -12.37
CA MET A 23 -19.79 -25.06 -11.15
C MET A 23 -19.20 -25.68 -9.88
N ALA A 24 -18.93 -26.99 -9.87
CA ALA A 24 -18.30 -27.68 -8.73
C ALA A 24 -16.82 -27.30 -8.51
N VAL A 25 -16.15 -26.82 -9.57
CA VAL A 25 -14.76 -26.33 -9.51
C VAL A 25 -14.66 -24.89 -9.01
N ARG A 26 -15.79 -24.18 -8.76
CA ARG A 26 -15.73 -22.89 -8.07
C ARG A 26 -15.40 -23.15 -6.61
N PRO A 27 -14.19 -22.81 -6.13
CA PRO A 27 -13.89 -22.98 -4.73
C PRO A 27 -14.87 -22.10 -3.93
N PRO A 28 -15.31 -22.55 -2.74
CA PRO A 28 -16.30 -21.82 -1.96
C PRO A 28 -15.83 -20.37 -1.77
N VAL A 29 -16.73 -19.41 -1.97
CA VAL A 29 -16.41 -17.96 -1.95
C VAL A 29 -15.66 -17.56 -0.67
N GLN A 30 -15.88 -18.31 0.41
CA GLN A 30 -15.20 -18.21 1.70
C GLN A 30 -13.69 -18.52 1.64
N HIS A 31 -13.24 -19.46 0.81
CA HIS A 31 -11.82 -19.73 0.57
C HIS A 31 -11.15 -18.56 -0.16
N LEU A 32 -11.88 -17.89 -1.07
CA LEU A 32 -11.37 -16.73 -1.81
C LEU A 32 -11.25 -15.51 -0.88
N GLN A 33 -12.18 -15.35 0.07
CA GLN A 33 -12.13 -14.31 1.09
C GLN A 33 -10.95 -14.51 2.05
N LYS A 34 -10.64 -15.75 2.46
CA LYS A 34 -9.46 -16.04 3.31
C LYS A 34 -8.13 -15.70 2.63
N MET A 35 -8.08 -15.68 1.30
CA MET A 35 -6.90 -15.26 0.53
C MET A 35 -6.78 -13.75 0.31
N ALA A 36 -7.86 -13.00 0.51
CA ALA A 36 -7.85 -11.54 0.41
C ALA A 36 -7.52 -10.90 1.76
N VAL A 37 -6.88 -9.74 1.71
CA VAL A 37 -6.74 -8.86 2.89
C VAL A 37 -8.11 -8.28 3.24
N ASN A 38 -8.37 -8.13 4.54
CA ASN A 38 -9.56 -7.43 5.01
C ASN A 38 -9.52 -5.98 4.52
N ARG A 39 -10.60 -5.51 3.88
CA ARG A 39 -10.69 -4.15 3.31
C ARG A 39 -10.38 -3.06 4.33
N LEU A 40 -10.70 -3.29 5.61
CA LEU A 40 -10.39 -2.35 6.68
C LEU A 40 -8.88 -2.19 6.89
N VAL A 41 -8.10 -3.27 6.87
CA VAL A 41 -6.64 -3.22 7.01
C VAL A 41 -6.03 -2.47 5.82
N LEU A 42 -6.58 -2.68 4.62
CA LEU A 42 -6.15 -1.95 3.45
C LEU A 42 -6.44 -0.44 3.59
N GLY A 43 -7.65 -0.09 4.03
CA GLY A 43 -8.05 1.30 4.28
C GLY A 43 -7.15 1.99 5.30
N VAL A 44 -6.83 1.31 6.41
CA VAL A 44 -5.90 1.82 7.42
C VAL A 44 -4.52 2.10 6.81
N GLY A 45 -3.97 1.19 6.00
CA GLY A 45 -2.68 1.41 5.34
C GLY A 45 -2.67 2.63 4.40
N TYR A 46 -3.75 2.86 3.66
CA TYR A 46 -3.86 4.06 2.82
C TYR A 46 -3.96 5.34 3.63
N VAL A 47 -4.81 5.37 4.67
CA VAL A 47 -4.94 6.54 5.55
C VAL A 47 -3.62 6.85 6.24
N LEU A 48 -2.91 5.81 6.69
CA LEU A 48 -1.62 5.93 7.35
C LEU A 48 -0.56 6.49 6.40
N GLY A 49 -0.55 6.07 5.12
CA GLY A 49 0.30 6.67 4.10
C GLY A 49 0.02 8.15 3.83
N VAL A 50 -1.26 8.54 3.77
CA VAL A 50 -1.66 9.96 3.59
C VAL A 50 -1.28 10.80 4.81
N LEU A 51 -1.50 10.27 6.02
CA LEU A 51 -1.10 10.94 7.26
C LEU A 51 0.42 11.13 7.33
N ALA A 52 1.18 10.11 6.95
CA ALA A 52 2.63 10.20 6.92
C ALA A 52 3.13 11.30 5.98
N ALA A 53 2.53 11.39 4.78
CA ALA A 53 2.82 12.48 3.84
C ALA A 53 2.46 13.85 4.43
N GLY A 54 1.27 13.97 5.04
CA GLY A 54 0.83 15.20 5.68
C GLY A 54 1.75 15.64 6.83
N LEU A 55 2.23 14.70 7.64
CA LEU A 55 3.18 14.98 8.72
C LEU A 55 4.53 15.44 8.19
N MET A 56 5.08 14.80 7.14
CA MET A 56 6.33 15.24 6.53
C MET A 56 6.23 16.61 5.87
N ILE A 57 5.09 16.93 5.25
CA ILE A 57 4.85 18.26 4.67
C ILE A 57 4.69 19.30 5.79
N ARG A 58 3.92 18.98 6.85
CA ARG A 58 3.70 19.88 8.00
C ARG A 58 4.93 20.06 8.89
N ALA A 59 5.85 19.11 8.88
CA ALA A 59 7.14 19.25 9.55
C ALA A 59 7.95 20.43 9.01
N VAL A 60 7.63 20.87 7.79
CA VAL A 60 8.14 22.08 7.16
C VAL A 60 6.99 23.09 7.15
N ASP A 61 6.88 23.86 8.24
CA ASP A 61 5.78 24.81 8.36
C ASP A 61 6.01 26.03 7.44
N SER A 62 4.94 26.78 7.11
CA SER A 62 5.03 27.93 6.18
C SER A 62 5.91 29.09 6.68
N LEU A 63 6.43 28.99 7.91
CA LEU A 63 7.42 29.89 8.50
C LEU A 63 8.88 29.44 8.31
N GLY A 64 9.13 28.31 7.63
CA GLY A 64 10.49 27.79 7.42
C GLY A 64 11.11 27.12 8.65
N LEU A 65 10.35 26.97 9.74
CA LEU A 65 10.77 26.22 10.92
C LEU A 65 10.59 24.73 10.66
N VAL A 66 11.68 23.98 10.84
CA VAL A 66 11.66 22.53 10.77
C VAL A 66 11.39 21.97 12.16
N ASP A 67 10.26 21.28 12.30
CA ASP A 67 9.99 20.49 13.51
C ASP A 67 10.49 19.06 13.30
N GLU A 68 11.65 18.76 13.87
CA GLU A 68 12.27 17.43 13.83
C GLU A 68 11.30 16.35 14.33
N THR A 69 10.47 16.66 15.33
CA THR A 69 9.56 15.68 15.94
C THR A 69 8.49 15.23 14.95
N LEU A 70 7.94 16.16 14.16
CA LEU A 70 6.94 15.87 13.12
C LEU A 70 7.57 15.11 11.95
N TYR A 71 8.81 15.44 11.58
CA TYR A 71 9.53 14.71 10.53
C TYR A 71 9.78 13.25 10.92
N TYR A 72 10.36 13.02 12.11
CA TYR A 72 10.60 11.66 12.60
C TYR A 72 9.30 10.87 12.80
N ALA A 73 8.21 11.52 13.23
CA ALA A 73 6.88 10.91 13.29
C ALA A 73 6.39 10.50 11.90
N GLY A 74 6.59 11.34 10.89
CA GLY A 74 6.32 11.02 9.48
C GLY A 74 7.11 9.81 9.00
N VAL A 75 8.43 9.77 9.23
CA VAL A 75 9.30 8.63 8.86
C VAL A 75 8.87 7.34 9.56
N ALA A 76 8.54 7.40 10.85
CA ALA A 76 8.03 6.26 11.61
C ALA A 76 6.71 5.74 11.01
N CYS A 77 5.82 6.64 10.60
CA CYS A 77 4.55 6.28 9.98
C CYS A 77 4.76 5.62 8.61
N VAL A 78 5.61 6.17 7.75
CA VAL A 78 5.95 5.57 6.44
C VAL A 78 6.58 4.19 6.60
N SER A 79 7.52 4.03 7.54
CA SER A 79 8.20 2.75 7.75
C SER A 79 7.25 1.66 8.24
N VAL A 80 6.29 1.98 9.12
CA VAL A 80 5.19 1.07 9.48
C VAL A 80 4.35 0.70 8.26
N ASN A 81 4.08 1.64 7.35
CA ASN A 81 3.30 1.35 6.14
C ASN A 81 4.06 0.42 5.18
N ILE A 82 5.38 0.57 5.04
CA ILE A 82 6.23 -0.32 4.24
C ILE A 82 6.25 -1.73 4.84
N LEU A 83 6.38 -1.84 6.16
CA LEU A 83 6.31 -3.13 6.87
C LEU A 83 4.95 -3.81 6.66
N LEU A 84 3.86 -3.04 6.71
CA LEU A 84 2.51 -3.54 6.41
C LEU A 84 2.39 -4.03 4.97
N ALA A 85 2.92 -3.27 4.00
CA ALA A 85 2.93 -3.64 2.60
C ALA A 85 3.71 -4.95 2.35
N LEU A 86 4.90 -5.09 2.94
CA LEU A 86 5.71 -6.31 2.90
C LEU A 86 4.98 -7.52 3.52
N TRP A 87 4.34 -7.31 4.67
CA TRP A 87 3.57 -8.36 5.33
C TRP A 87 2.40 -8.84 4.47
N ILE A 88 1.66 -7.92 3.85
CA ILE A 88 0.57 -8.25 2.92
C ILE A 88 1.11 -9.00 1.70
N PHE A 89 2.22 -8.54 1.14
CA PHE A 89 2.84 -9.13 -0.04
C PHE A 89 3.22 -10.61 0.18
N TRP A 90 3.78 -10.94 1.35
CA TRP A 90 4.14 -12.31 1.70
C TRP A 90 2.94 -13.18 2.09
N LYS A 91 2.03 -12.69 2.95
CA LYS A 91 0.95 -13.51 3.50
C LYS A 91 -0.24 -13.70 2.55
N LYS A 92 -0.46 -12.80 1.58
CA LYS A 92 -1.72 -12.74 0.81
C LYS A 92 -1.46 -12.61 -0.70
N PRO A 93 -1.30 -13.72 -1.44
CA PRO A 93 -0.92 -13.69 -2.87
C PRO A 93 -1.94 -12.98 -3.77
N ARG A 94 -3.23 -13.00 -3.42
CA ARG A 94 -4.29 -12.32 -4.19
C ARG A 94 -4.25 -10.78 -4.04
N SER A 95 -3.66 -10.27 -2.96
CA SER A 95 -3.64 -8.83 -2.65
C SER A 95 -2.30 -8.15 -2.98
N ARG A 96 -1.39 -8.84 -3.70
CA ARG A 96 -0.06 -8.33 -4.03
C ARG A 96 -0.09 -7.00 -4.78
N HIS A 97 -1.07 -6.81 -5.67
CA HIS A 97 -1.21 -5.54 -6.39
C HIS A 97 -1.42 -4.34 -5.46
N HIS A 98 -2.25 -4.48 -4.42
CA HIS A 98 -2.44 -3.40 -3.44
C HIS A 98 -1.21 -3.19 -2.55
N ALA A 99 -0.51 -4.27 -2.18
CA ALA A 99 0.75 -4.15 -1.44
C ALA A 99 1.81 -3.38 -2.24
N VAL A 100 1.94 -3.67 -3.54
CA VAL A 100 2.89 -2.95 -4.42
C VAL A 100 2.49 -1.48 -4.54
N ILE A 101 1.20 -1.15 -4.70
CA ILE A 101 0.74 0.25 -4.74
C ILE A 101 1.05 0.97 -3.43
N LEU A 102 0.74 0.36 -2.29
CA LEU A 102 1.06 0.93 -0.97
C LEU A 102 2.57 1.14 -0.79
N ALA A 103 3.38 0.19 -1.25
CA ALA A 103 4.83 0.32 -1.22
C ALA A 103 5.31 1.48 -2.09
N ILE A 104 4.81 1.60 -3.32
CA ILE A 104 5.16 2.71 -4.24
C ILE A 104 4.80 4.05 -3.60
N ILE A 105 3.58 4.21 -3.07
CA ILE A 105 3.15 5.45 -2.41
C ILE A 105 4.05 5.76 -1.22
N SER A 106 4.33 4.78 -0.37
CA SER A 106 5.19 4.96 0.80
C SER A 106 6.61 5.36 0.43
N LEU A 107 7.16 4.78 -0.65
CA LEU A 107 8.50 5.07 -1.15
C LEU A 107 8.56 6.48 -1.74
N LEU A 108 7.55 6.89 -2.51
CA LEU A 108 7.45 8.27 -3.02
C LEU A 108 7.38 9.27 -1.86
N VAL A 109 6.53 9.03 -0.87
CA VAL A 109 6.42 9.91 0.31
C VAL A 109 7.75 9.98 1.06
N LEU A 110 8.44 8.86 1.25
CA LEU A 110 9.74 8.83 1.91
C LEU A 110 10.78 9.65 1.13
N VAL A 111 10.90 9.41 -0.17
CA VAL A 111 11.91 10.05 -1.02
C VAL A 111 11.64 11.54 -1.12
N PHE A 112 10.44 11.94 -1.53
CA PHE A 112 10.08 13.35 -1.66
C PHE A 112 10.11 14.07 -0.31
N GLY A 113 9.62 13.44 0.76
CA GLY A 113 9.70 14.00 2.11
C GLY A 113 11.14 14.17 2.59
N SER A 114 12.03 13.22 2.28
CA SER A 114 13.46 13.33 2.64
C SER A 114 14.20 14.38 1.82
N VAL A 115 13.99 14.44 0.51
CA VAL A 115 14.61 15.46 -0.35
C VAL A 115 14.15 16.85 0.06
N TYR A 116 12.85 17.04 0.25
CA TYR A 116 12.29 18.34 0.67
C TYR A 116 12.81 18.78 2.05
N TYR A 117 12.93 17.85 2.99
CA TYR A 117 13.54 18.11 4.29
C TYR A 117 14.99 18.56 4.13
N VAL A 118 15.82 17.81 3.37
CA VAL A 118 17.25 18.13 3.19
C VAL A 118 17.46 19.48 2.50
N GLU A 119 16.73 19.78 1.41
CA GLU A 119 16.83 21.08 0.72
C GLU A 119 16.55 22.25 1.66
N GLN A 120 15.59 22.10 2.58
CA GLN A 120 15.26 23.14 3.54
C GLN A 120 16.36 23.35 4.60
N PHE A 121 17.06 22.28 5.02
CA PHE A 121 18.23 22.41 5.90
C PHE A 121 19.40 23.11 5.22
N GLU A 122 19.62 22.84 3.93
CA GLU A 122 20.70 23.47 3.17
C GLU A 122 20.45 24.96 2.93
N GLN A 123 19.19 25.39 2.84
CA GLN A 123 18.81 26.81 2.72
C GLN A 123 18.87 27.57 4.05
N ALA A 124 18.77 26.88 5.19
CA ALA A 124 18.66 27.48 6.52
C ALA A 124 19.88 28.27 7.06
N PRO A 125 21.13 28.24 6.54
CA PRO A 125 22.22 29.05 7.10
C PRO A 125 22.70 30.23 6.26
N HIS A 126 22.12 30.55 5.09
CA HIS A 126 22.70 31.57 4.19
C HIS A 126 21.97 32.92 4.10
N ASP A 127 20.73 33.05 4.56
CA ASP A 127 19.97 34.32 4.50
C ASP A 127 20.09 35.21 5.77
N ASP A 128 20.73 34.72 6.84
CA ASP A 128 20.82 35.45 8.12
C ASP A 128 22.02 36.41 8.23
N ALA A 129 22.87 36.51 7.20
CA ALA A 129 24.02 37.42 7.21
C ALA A 129 23.67 38.90 6.90
N GLN A 130 22.41 39.22 6.58
CA GLN A 130 21.95 40.59 6.37
C GLN A 130 20.85 40.95 7.38
N GLY A 131 21.27 41.24 8.61
CA GLY A 131 20.45 41.97 9.56
C GLY A 131 19.95 43.30 8.94
N PRO A 132 18.83 43.85 9.43
CA PRO A 132 18.23 45.04 8.82
C PRO A 132 19.22 46.20 8.86
N LEU A 133 19.68 46.63 7.68
CA LEU A 133 20.41 47.87 7.51
C LEU A 133 19.50 49.02 7.98
N ARG A 134 19.75 49.47 9.20
CA ARG A 134 19.26 50.75 9.70
C ARG A 134 19.94 51.85 8.88
N TYR A 135 19.18 52.50 8.01
CA TYR A 135 19.47 53.85 7.53
C TYR A 135 18.67 54.85 8.37
#